data_AF-A0A2V5WVP3-F1
#
_entry.id   AF-A0A2V5WVP3-F1
#
_cell.length_a   1.000
_cell.length_b   1.000
_cell.length_c   1.000
_cell.angle_alpha   90.00
_cell.angle_beta   90.00
_cell.angle_gamma   90.00
#
_symmetry.space_group_name_H-M   'P 1'
#
loop_
_entity.id
_entity.type
_entity.pdbx_description
1 polymer ?
#
loop_
_entity_poly.entity_id
_entity_poly.type
_entity_poly.pdbx_seq_one_letter_code
_entity_poly.pdbx_strand_id
1 'polypeptide(L)'
;MRIAQVAPLIESVPPKHYGGTERIVSYLTEELVRVGHDVTLFASGDSVTSARLVAPCQRSLRKNERCKDPVAREVLLLDHLIEHIDEFDLIHFHTGYLHFPICRYLWVPHVTTLHGRLDVPDLVPVFDRFRHERLISISNAQRQPLRWANWQATVYHGLPKDLFQFHPHTGDYLAFLGRVSPEKRADRAIEIAKRVGMPLKIAAKVDRVDRRYFKRVIEPLLNDSLVEWVGEISDSEKNEFLKDPVAREVLLLDHLIEHIDEFDLIHFHTGYLHFPICRYLWVPHVTTLHGRLDVPDLVPVFDRFRHERLISISNAQRQPLRWANWQATVYHGLPKDLFQFHPHTGDYLAFLGRVSPEKRADRAIEIAKRVGMPLKIAAKVDRVDRRYFKRVIEPLLNDSLVEWVGEISDSEKNEFLGNAYALLFPIDWPEPFGLVMIEAMACGTPVIAYDGGSVAEVMEDGVTGFIVRELDDAAEAIRRVCNLSRACCRQVFEKRFTVTRMARDYVKIYKRTIDRRMRSFNRCIESSRREIANAQARLPEVRAKDKNATLITN
;
A
#
# COMPACT_ATOMS: atom_id res chain seq x y z
N MET A 1 27.98 -13.75 17.94
CA MET A 1 26.97 -12.71 17.68
C MET A 1 25.69 -13.39 17.26
N ARG A 2 24.57 -12.86 17.73
CA ARG A 2 23.20 -13.19 17.30
C ARG A 2 22.79 -12.21 16.21
N ILE A 3 22.58 -12.68 14.99
CA ILE A 3 22.38 -11.84 13.81
C ILE A 3 21.00 -12.11 13.20
N ALA A 4 20.20 -11.06 13.05
CA ALA A 4 18.98 -11.12 12.25
C ALA A 4 19.29 -10.79 10.79
N GLN A 5 19.12 -11.74 9.88
CA GLN A 5 19.15 -11.53 8.43
C GLN A 5 17.73 -11.28 7.93
N VAL A 6 17.44 -10.09 7.40
CA VAL A 6 16.10 -9.70 6.97
C VAL A 6 16.03 -9.63 5.45
N ALA A 7 15.40 -10.64 4.84
CA ALA A 7 15.32 -10.80 3.40
C ALA A 7 14.04 -10.18 2.81
N PRO A 8 14.07 -9.71 1.54
CA PRO A 8 12.84 -9.43 0.80
C PRO A 8 11.97 -10.70 0.71
N LEU A 9 10.65 -10.55 0.84
CA LEU A 9 9.71 -11.68 0.76
C LEU A 9 9.34 -12.06 -0.69
N ILE A 10 9.89 -11.36 -1.68
CA ILE A 10 9.52 -11.52 -3.10
C ILE A 10 9.84 -12.93 -3.61
N GLU A 11 10.99 -13.50 -3.23
CA GLU A 11 11.39 -14.88 -3.54
C GLU A 11 11.71 -15.67 -2.26
N SER A 12 11.84 -17.00 -2.38
CA SER A 12 12.39 -17.83 -1.30
C SER A 12 13.89 -17.61 -1.17
N VAL A 13 14.44 -17.93 0.00
CA VAL A 13 15.88 -17.88 0.29
C VAL A 13 16.37 -19.31 0.57
N PRO A 14 17.21 -19.93 -0.29
CA PRO A 14 17.57 -19.48 -1.63
C PRO A 14 16.37 -19.53 -2.60
N PRO A 15 16.42 -18.78 -3.70
CA PRO A 15 15.38 -18.80 -4.73
C PRO A 15 15.49 -20.08 -5.54
N LYS A 16 14.34 -20.66 -5.91
CA LYS A 16 14.29 -21.86 -6.78
C LYS A 16 14.83 -21.60 -8.18
N HIS A 17 14.60 -20.40 -8.71
CA HIS A 17 15.02 -20.00 -10.06
C HIS A 17 15.79 -18.67 -9.99
N TYR A 18 15.27 -17.61 -10.62
CA TYR A 18 15.94 -16.31 -10.67
C TYR A 18 15.59 -15.41 -9.47
N GLY A 19 16.55 -15.18 -8.59
CA GLY A 19 16.48 -14.19 -7.51
C GLY A 19 17.90 -13.75 -7.14
N GLY A 20 18.28 -12.53 -7.51
CA GLY A 20 19.63 -12.03 -7.26
C GLY A 20 19.86 -11.77 -5.76
N THR A 21 19.01 -10.93 -5.18
CA THR A 21 19.11 -10.52 -3.77
C THR A 21 18.99 -11.73 -2.83
N GLU A 22 17.94 -12.52 -2.98
CA GLU A 22 17.61 -13.63 -2.09
C GLU A 22 18.66 -14.75 -2.16
N ARG A 23 19.27 -14.97 -3.32
CA ARG A 23 20.40 -15.90 -3.46
C ARG A 23 21.62 -15.44 -2.66
N ILE A 24 21.94 -14.16 -2.71
CA ILE A 24 23.04 -13.61 -1.94
C ILE A 24 22.74 -13.63 -0.44
N VAL A 25 21.51 -13.32 -0.03
CA VAL A 25 21.10 -13.45 1.37
C VAL A 25 21.27 -14.89 1.85
N SER A 26 20.89 -15.88 1.04
CA SER A 26 21.13 -17.30 1.36
C SER A 26 22.61 -17.57 1.57
N TYR A 27 23.48 -17.21 0.61
CA TYR A 27 24.92 -17.45 0.75
C TYR A 27 25.50 -16.78 1.98
N LEU A 28 25.16 -15.52 2.23
CA LEU A 28 25.63 -14.79 3.41
C LEU A 28 25.14 -15.45 4.70
N THR A 29 23.87 -15.86 4.75
CA THR A 29 23.27 -16.52 5.92
C THR A 29 23.98 -17.83 6.24
N GLU A 30 24.12 -18.72 5.25
CA GLU A 30 24.77 -20.02 5.44
C GLU A 30 26.25 -19.87 5.84
N GLU A 31 26.96 -18.92 5.25
CA GLU A 31 28.36 -18.64 5.57
C GLU A 31 28.53 -18.08 6.98
N LEU A 32 27.63 -17.18 7.43
CA LEU A 32 27.63 -16.66 8.80
C LEU A 32 27.35 -17.76 9.83
N VAL A 33 26.43 -18.68 9.55
CA VAL A 33 26.20 -19.86 10.39
C VAL A 33 27.46 -20.73 10.43
N ARG A 34 28.08 -21.00 9.26
CA ARG A 34 29.28 -21.84 9.16
C ARG A 34 30.47 -21.32 9.97
N VAL A 35 30.65 -20.00 10.03
CA VAL A 35 31.73 -19.38 10.83
C VAL A 35 31.37 -19.20 12.31
N GLY A 36 30.24 -19.76 12.76
CA GLY A 36 29.89 -19.90 14.17
C GLY A 36 29.02 -18.77 14.75
N HIS A 37 28.35 -17.98 13.92
CA HIS A 37 27.35 -17.02 14.40
C HIS A 37 25.98 -17.69 14.60
N ASP A 38 25.23 -17.18 15.57
CA ASP A 38 23.83 -17.55 15.76
C ASP A 38 22.98 -16.68 14.84
N VAL A 39 22.44 -17.26 13.76
CA VAL A 39 21.74 -16.50 12.73
C VAL A 39 20.26 -16.86 12.75
N THR A 40 19.42 -15.83 12.72
CA THR A 40 18.00 -15.95 12.44
C THR A 40 17.69 -15.28 11.10
N LEU A 41 17.14 -16.03 10.16
CA LEU A 41 16.70 -15.54 8.86
C LEU A 41 15.21 -15.21 8.92
N PHE A 42 14.87 -13.95 8.68
CA PHE A 42 13.50 -13.52 8.40
C PHE A 42 13.27 -13.56 6.89
N ALA A 43 12.52 -14.55 6.43
CA ALA A 43 12.25 -14.77 5.00
C ALA A 43 10.91 -15.50 4.80
N SER A 44 10.50 -15.74 3.56
CA SER A 44 9.29 -16.52 3.27
C SER A 44 9.41 -17.97 3.75
N GLY A 45 8.31 -18.58 4.16
CA GLY A 45 8.27 -19.92 4.76
C GLY A 45 8.67 -21.08 3.84
N ASP A 46 8.78 -20.84 2.53
CA ASP A 46 9.34 -21.78 1.55
C ASP A 46 10.86 -21.62 1.36
N SER A 47 11.51 -20.84 2.24
CA SER A 47 12.98 -20.72 2.34
C SER A 47 13.61 -21.95 3.00
N VAL A 48 14.84 -22.25 2.62
CA VAL A 48 15.64 -23.38 3.12
C VAL A 48 16.96 -22.83 3.63
N THR A 49 17.25 -23.02 4.91
CA THR A 49 18.46 -22.48 5.55
C THR A 49 18.88 -23.35 6.73
N SER A 50 20.17 -23.34 7.08
CA SER A 50 20.67 -23.90 8.35
C SER A 50 20.46 -22.96 9.55
N ALA A 51 20.17 -21.67 9.31
CA ALA A 51 19.80 -20.69 10.33
C ALA A 51 18.40 -20.98 10.91
N ARG A 52 18.06 -20.32 12.03
CA ARG A 52 16.68 -20.31 12.50
C ARG A 52 15.82 -19.49 11.53
N LEU A 53 14.78 -20.09 10.95
CA LEU A 53 13.85 -19.39 10.06
C LEU A 53 12.67 -18.81 10.84
N VAL A 54 12.44 -17.50 10.69
CA VAL A 54 11.21 -16.81 11.10
C VAL A 54 10.44 -16.40 9.85
N ALA A 55 9.23 -16.95 9.69
CA ALA A 55 8.46 -16.85 8.45
C ALA A 55 7.18 -16.00 8.63
N PRO A 56 7.20 -14.68 8.33
CA PRO A 56 6.01 -13.82 8.41
C PRO A 56 4.98 -14.12 7.30
N CYS A 57 5.36 -14.89 6.27
CA CYS A 57 4.45 -15.42 5.28
C CYS A 57 4.80 -16.88 4.96
N GLN A 58 3.79 -17.68 4.58
CA GLN A 58 4.00 -19.10 4.30
C GLN A 58 4.80 -19.37 3.01
N ARG A 59 4.71 -18.47 2.03
CA ARG A 59 5.35 -18.60 0.72
C ARG A 59 5.78 -17.25 0.17
N SER A 60 6.82 -17.27 -0.64
CA SER A 60 7.31 -16.15 -1.43
C SER A 60 6.22 -15.48 -2.25
N LEU A 61 6.29 -14.14 -2.36
CA LEU A 61 5.18 -13.32 -2.85
C LEU A 61 5.04 -13.36 -4.37
N ARG A 62 6.13 -13.52 -5.13
CA ARG A 62 6.08 -13.39 -6.60
C ARG A 62 5.15 -14.42 -7.24
N LYS A 63 5.21 -15.69 -6.82
CA LYS A 63 4.37 -16.77 -7.37
C LYS A 63 2.99 -16.85 -6.72
N ASN A 64 2.74 -16.01 -5.73
CA ASN A 64 1.47 -16.02 -5.04
C ASN A 64 0.49 -15.11 -5.78
N GLU A 65 -0.27 -15.67 -6.72
CA GLU A 65 -1.31 -14.92 -7.47
C GLU A 65 -2.37 -14.27 -6.54
N ARG A 66 -2.47 -14.74 -5.30
CA ARG A 66 -3.34 -14.17 -4.26
C ARG A 66 -2.74 -12.93 -3.60
N CYS A 67 -1.43 -12.69 -3.73
CA CYS A 67 -0.76 -11.49 -3.25
C CYS A 67 -1.07 -10.33 -4.21
N LYS A 68 -1.93 -9.41 -3.77
CA LYS A 68 -2.26 -8.15 -4.43
C LYS A 68 -1.52 -6.97 -3.82
N ASP A 69 -1.12 -7.07 -2.55
CA ASP A 69 -0.42 -6.02 -1.83
C ASP A 69 0.85 -6.55 -1.13
N PRO A 70 2.03 -6.41 -1.77
CA PRO A 70 3.31 -6.83 -1.17
C PRO A 70 3.72 -6.00 0.06
N VAL A 71 3.31 -4.73 0.14
CA VAL A 71 3.71 -3.83 1.25
C VAL A 71 3.08 -4.30 2.56
N ALA A 72 1.85 -4.82 2.51
CA ALA A 72 1.19 -5.45 3.65
C ALA A 72 2.03 -6.57 4.29
N ARG A 73 2.79 -7.31 3.47
CA ARG A 73 3.65 -8.40 3.92
C ARG A 73 4.96 -7.90 4.51
N GLU A 74 5.51 -6.82 3.96
CA GLU A 74 6.68 -6.16 4.54
C GLU A 74 6.35 -5.51 5.89
N VAL A 75 5.16 -4.91 6.05
CA VAL A 75 4.68 -4.39 7.33
C VAL A 75 4.62 -5.49 8.41
N LEU A 76 4.11 -6.68 8.05
CA LEU A 76 4.11 -7.84 8.94
C LEU A 76 5.52 -8.34 9.26
N LEU A 77 6.41 -8.38 8.27
CA LEU A 77 7.83 -8.73 8.47
C LEU A 77 8.48 -7.83 9.52
N LEU A 78 8.27 -6.51 9.44
CA LEU A 78 8.84 -5.56 10.39
C LEU A 78 8.29 -5.76 11.80
N ASP A 79 6.98 -5.98 11.96
CA ASP A 79 6.40 -6.21 13.28
C ASP A 79 6.80 -7.58 13.88
N HIS A 80 6.98 -8.62 13.06
CA HIS A 80 7.60 -9.88 13.50
C HIS A 80 9.05 -9.68 13.96
N LEU A 81 9.86 -8.92 13.21
CA LEU A 81 11.23 -8.60 13.62
C LEU A 81 11.26 -7.88 14.97
N ILE A 82 10.37 -6.91 15.17
CA ILE A 82 10.27 -6.12 16.40
C ILE A 82 9.95 -6.99 17.62
N GLU A 83 9.12 -8.03 17.49
CA GLU A 83 8.84 -8.94 18.61
C GLU A 83 10.06 -9.75 19.07
N HIS A 84 11.02 -9.96 18.18
CA HIS A 84 12.24 -10.70 18.45
C HIS A 84 13.45 -9.78 18.65
N ILE A 85 13.26 -8.46 18.74
CA ILE A 85 14.35 -7.49 18.68
C ILE A 85 15.43 -7.74 19.74
N ASP A 86 15.03 -8.10 20.96
CA ASP A 86 15.94 -8.31 22.10
C ASP A 86 16.80 -9.60 21.98
N GLU A 87 16.54 -10.41 20.96
CA GLU A 87 17.29 -11.63 20.68
C GLU A 87 18.58 -11.36 19.88
N PHE A 88 18.77 -10.15 19.33
CA PHE A 88 19.83 -9.88 18.35
C PHE A 88 20.88 -8.89 18.84
N ASP A 89 22.12 -9.13 18.44
CA ASP A 89 23.24 -8.18 18.60
C ASP A 89 23.37 -7.26 17.37
N LEU A 90 22.87 -7.69 16.21
CA LEU A 90 22.89 -6.95 14.94
C LEU A 90 21.69 -7.35 14.06
N ILE A 91 21.08 -6.35 13.40
CA ILE A 91 20.10 -6.57 12.34
C ILE A 91 20.70 -6.18 10.99
N HIS A 92 20.64 -7.09 10.03
CA HIS A 92 21.11 -6.86 8.67
C HIS A 92 19.93 -6.92 7.70
N PHE A 93 19.51 -5.74 7.24
CA PHE A 93 18.45 -5.59 6.25
C PHE A 93 18.99 -5.76 4.83
N HIS A 94 18.27 -6.57 4.05
CA HIS A 94 18.40 -6.63 2.59
C HIS A 94 17.12 -6.13 1.90
N THR A 95 16.23 -5.53 2.69
CA THR A 95 15.03 -4.79 2.28
C THR A 95 15.40 -3.39 1.80
N GLY A 96 14.44 -2.66 1.23
CA GLY A 96 14.62 -1.30 0.73
C GLY A 96 14.82 -0.28 1.87
N TYR A 97 13.90 0.67 1.99
CA TYR A 97 14.00 1.77 2.96
C TYR A 97 12.79 1.82 3.91
N LEU A 98 11.83 0.90 3.79
CA LEU A 98 10.56 0.92 4.52
C LEU A 98 10.77 0.90 6.05
N HIS A 99 11.85 0.28 6.52
CA HIS A 99 12.20 0.18 7.95
C HIS A 99 12.86 1.43 8.52
N PHE A 100 13.26 2.41 7.71
CA PHE A 100 14.04 3.56 8.21
C PHE A 100 13.35 4.37 9.32
N PRO A 101 12.04 4.73 9.22
CA PRO A 101 11.39 5.47 10.31
C PRO A 101 11.37 4.69 11.63
N ILE A 102 11.22 3.36 11.57
CA ILE A 102 11.14 2.54 12.78
C ILE A 102 12.50 2.29 13.40
N CYS A 103 13.57 2.30 12.60
CA CYS A 103 14.94 2.14 13.06
C CYS A 103 15.37 3.19 14.10
N ARG A 104 14.75 4.36 14.11
CA ARG A 104 14.96 5.41 15.12
C ARG A 104 14.64 4.96 16.55
N TYR A 105 13.76 3.98 16.68
CA TYR A 105 13.30 3.43 17.96
C TYR A 105 13.94 2.08 18.30
N LEU A 106 14.76 1.52 17.39
CA LEU A 106 15.48 0.28 17.65
C LEU A 106 16.78 0.59 18.40
N TRP A 107 16.98 -0.09 19.52
CA TRP A 107 18.19 0.02 20.31
C TRP A 107 19.32 -0.91 19.80
N VAL A 108 18.95 -1.97 19.06
CA VAL A 108 19.88 -2.92 18.46
C VAL A 108 20.55 -2.29 17.23
N PRO A 109 21.89 -2.38 17.09
CA PRO A 109 22.58 -1.92 15.89
C PRO A 109 22.04 -2.55 14.62
N HIS A 110 21.91 -1.76 13.55
CA HIS A 110 21.43 -2.22 12.26
C HIS A 110 22.22 -1.66 11.08
N VAL A 111 22.18 -2.41 9.97
CA VAL A 111 22.79 -2.04 8.69
C VAL A 111 21.92 -2.52 7.52
N THR A 112 21.92 -1.79 6.41
CA THR A 112 21.13 -2.14 5.21
C THR A 112 22.01 -2.32 3.98
N THR A 113 21.96 -3.49 3.34
CA THR A 113 22.56 -3.70 2.01
C THR A 113 21.53 -3.44 0.93
N LEU A 114 21.80 -2.48 0.06
CA LEU A 114 20.92 -2.13 -1.06
C LEU A 114 21.27 -2.94 -2.31
N HIS A 115 20.27 -3.50 -3.01
CA HIS A 115 20.49 -4.33 -4.22
C HIS A 115 19.84 -3.77 -5.49
N GLY A 116 18.85 -2.89 -5.33
CA GLY A 116 18.05 -2.34 -6.42
C GLY A 116 18.71 -1.17 -7.15
N ARG A 117 17.97 -0.60 -8.09
CA ARG A 117 18.30 0.68 -8.72
C ARG A 117 18.25 1.80 -7.69
N LEU A 118 19.29 2.62 -7.65
CA LEU A 118 19.39 3.77 -6.75
C LEU A 118 19.28 5.12 -7.47
N ASP A 119 19.13 5.09 -8.80
CA ASP A 119 18.96 6.26 -9.66
C ASP A 119 17.49 6.65 -9.86
N VAL A 120 16.58 6.03 -9.10
CA VAL A 120 15.15 6.36 -9.12
C VAL A 120 14.95 7.73 -8.43
N PRO A 121 14.39 8.74 -9.12
CA PRO A 121 14.27 10.09 -8.57
C PRO A 121 13.52 10.17 -7.23
N ASP A 122 12.47 9.35 -7.05
CA ASP A 122 11.68 9.32 -5.81
C ASP A 122 12.49 8.80 -4.60
N LEU A 123 13.64 8.13 -4.81
CA LEU A 123 14.51 7.66 -3.71
C LEU A 123 15.42 8.77 -3.16
N VAL A 124 15.77 9.78 -3.97
CA VAL A 124 16.70 10.84 -3.55
C VAL A 124 16.23 11.54 -2.28
N PRO A 125 14.96 12.00 -2.15
CA PRO A 125 14.48 12.62 -0.92
C PRO A 125 14.49 11.67 0.29
N VAL A 126 14.23 10.38 0.09
CA VAL A 126 14.29 9.36 1.16
C VAL A 126 15.72 9.26 1.70
N PHE A 127 16.70 9.01 0.84
CA PHE A 127 18.09 8.86 1.27
C PHE A 127 18.75 10.17 1.71
N ASP A 128 18.20 11.32 1.29
CA ASP A 128 18.58 12.62 1.83
C ASP A 128 18.10 12.80 3.27
N ARG A 129 16.85 12.43 3.55
CA ARG A 129 16.28 12.47 4.90
C ARG A 129 16.97 11.49 5.85
N PHE A 130 17.18 10.26 5.39
CA PHE A 130 17.80 9.18 6.17
C PHE A 130 19.32 9.09 5.96
N ARG A 131 19.99 10.24 5.81
CA ARG A 131 21.45 10.32 5.61
C ARG A 131 22.28 9.63 6.68
N HIS A 132 21.73 9.44 7.88
CA HIS A 132 22.40 8.79 9.01
C HIS A 132 22.34 7.26 8.94
N GLU A 133 21.44 6.69 8.14
CA GLU A 133 21.26 5.23 8.06
C GLU A 133 22.51 4.54 7.50
N ARG A 134 22.90 3.44 8.13
CA ARG A 134 24.13 2.72 7.79
C ARG A 134 23.89 1.82 6.59
N LEU A 135 24.54 2.15 5.47
CA LEU A 135 24.32 1.45 4.20
C LEU A 135 25.56 0.67 3.74
N ILE A 136 25.31 -0.45 3.09
CA ILE A 136 26.31 -1.25 2.37
C ILE A 136 25.94 -1.28 0.89
N SER A 137 26.92 -0.95 0.05
CA SER A 137 26.79 -1.04 -1.40
C SER A 137 27.40 -2.35 -1.92
N ILE A 138 26.82 -2.89 -2.98
CA ILE A 138 27.30 -4.14 -3.61
C ILE A 138 28.39 -3.88 -4.66
N SER A 139 28.62 -2.60 -5.00
CA SER A 139 29.73 -2.14 -5.83
C SER A 139 29.99 -0.65 -5.63
N ASN A 140 31.20 -0.19 -5.94
CA ASN A 140 31.53 1.25 -5.92
C ASN A 140 30.68 2.06 -6.92
N ALA A 141 30.27 1.44 -8.03
CA ALA A 141 29.41 2.07 -9.03
C ALA A 141 27.97 2.27 -8.52
N GLN A 142 27.47 1.36 -7.68
CA GLN A 142 26.11 1.48 -7.13
C GLN A 142 25.93 2.73 -6.27
N ARG A 143 27.00 3.22 -5.63
CA ARG A 143 26.98 4.43 -4.79
C ARG A 143 26.73 5.71 -5.58
N GLN A 144 26.98 5.69 -6.88
CA GLN A 144 27.05 6.89 -7.72
C GLN A 144 25.78 7.75 -7.71
N PRO A 145 24.56 7.19 -7.71
CA PRO A 145 23.35 7.99 -7.62
C PRO A 145 23.12 8.63 -6.24
N LEU A 146 23.73 8.08 -5.17
CA LEU A 146 23.51 8.47 -3.77
C LEU A 146 24.85 8.65 -3.03
N ARG A 147 25.78 9.43 -3.61
CA ARG A 147 27.15 9.57 -3.08
C ARG A 147 27.22 10.13 -1.65
N TRP A 148 26.19 10.87 -1.24
CA TRP A 148 26.09 11.51 0.08
C TRP A 148 25.52 10.60 1.18
N ALA A 149 25.01 9.41 0.83
CA ALA A 149 24.47 8.49 1.81
C ALA A 149 25.59 7.91 2.70
N ASN A 150 25.25 7.48 3.92
CA ASN A 150 26.21 6.99 4.91
C ASN A 150 26.68 5.54 4.63
N TRP A 151 27.43 5.40 3.54
CA TRP A 151 28.05 4.15 3.09
C TRP A 151 29.15 3.70 4.05
N GLN A 152 28.93 2.60 4.77
CA GLN A 152 29.92 2.02 5.68
C GLN A 152 31.01 1.25 4.93
N ALA A 153 30.62 0.48 3.91
CA ALA A 153 31.54 -0.34 3.13
C ALA A 153 30.95 -0.72 1.77
N THR A 154 31.83 -1.15 0.86
CA THR A 154 31.45 -1.86 -0.36
C THR A 154 31.75 -3.32 -0.12
N VAL A 155 30.72 -4.17 -0.06
CA VAL A 155 30.87 -5.61 0.11
C VAL A 155 30.43 -6.26 -1.19
N TYR A 156 31.41 -6.78 -1.93
CA TYR A 156 31.15 -7.51 -3.17
C TYR A 156 30.52 -8.86 -2.85
N HIS A 157 29.51 -9.22 -3.63
CA HIS A 157 28.83 -10.50 -3.47
C HIS A 157 29.74 -11.65 -3.86
N GLY A 158 29.99 -12.55 -2.91
CA GLY A 158 30.73 -13.80 -3.13
C GLY A 158 29.85 -14.89 -3.74
N LEU A 159 30.50 -15.86 -4.38
CA LEU A 159 29.89 -17.11 -4.81
C LEU A 159 30.49 -18.26 -3.99
N PRO A 160 29.70 -19.30 -3.65
CA PRO A 160 30.24 -20.53 -3.11
C PRO A 160 31.31 -21.09 -4.05
N LYS A 161 32.45 -21.51 -3.48
CA LYS A 161 33.62 -21.95 -4.25
C LYS A 161 33.28 -23.06 -5.24
N ASP A 162 32.42 -23.98 -4.83
CA ASP A 162 32.07 -25.18 -5.59
C ASP A 162 30.71 -25.03 -6.30
N LEU A 163 30.21 -23.80 -6.47
CA LEU A 163 28.94 -23.54 -7.18
C LEU A 163 29.03 -23.90 -8.66
N PHE A 164 30.19 -23.67 -9.28
CA PHE A 164 30.44 -23.94 -10.69
C PHE A 164 31.67 -24.83 -10.85
N GLN A 165 31.62 -25.74 -11.82
CA GLN A 165 32.78 -26.51 -12.22
C GLN A 165 33.64 -25.69 -13.18
N PHE A 166 34.92 -25.62 -12.89
CA PHE A 166 35.88 -25.00 -13.78
C PHE A 166 36.10 -25.89 -15.01
N HIS A 167 35.94 -25.31 -16.20
CA HIS A 167 36.26 -25.97 -17.47
C HIS A 167 37.51 -25.30 -18.08
N PRO A 168 38.62 -26.03 -18.27
CA PRO A 168 39.89 -25.46 -18.74
C PRO A 168 39.90 -25.11 -20.23
N HIS A 169 38.90 -25.57 -20.99
CA HIS A 169 38.78 -25.34 -22.43
C HIS A 169 37.65 -24.37 -22.72
N THR A 170 37.87 -23.45 -23.67
CA THR A 170 36.86 -22.52 -24.14
C THR A 170 35.79 -23.25 -24.95
N GLY A 171 34.52 -22.88 -24.75
CA GLY A 171 33.43 -23.30 -25.64
C GLY A 171 33.47 -22.60 -26.99
N ASP A 172 32.55 -22.98 -27.87
CA ASP A 172 32.39 -22.51 -29.25
C ASP A 172 31.28 -21.46 -29.41
N TYR A 173 30.71 -20.96 -28.31
CA TYR A 173 29.59 -20.01 -28.31
C TYR A 173 29.78 -18.85 -27.33
N LEU A 174 29.12 -17.73 -27.62
CA LEU A 174 28.91 -16.59 -26.73
C LEU A 174 27.65 -16.84 -25.87
N ALA A 175 27.63 -16.37 -24.63
CA ALA A 175 26.49 -16.54 -23.74
C ALA A 175 25.92 -15.20 -23.26
N PHE A 176 24.58 -15.09 -23.27
CA PHE A 176 23.86 -14.00 -22.61
C PHE A 176 22.90 -14.58 -21.57
N LEU A 177 23.09 -14.21 -20.30
CA LEU A 177 22.23 -14.62 -19.20
C LEU A 177 21.69 -13.40 -18.44
N GLY A 178 20.38 -13.38 -18.18
CA GLY A 178 19.77 -12.33 -17.35
C GLY A 178 18.34 -11.97 -17.71
N ARG A 179 17.95 -10.71 -17.51
CA ARG A 179 16.63 -10.19 -17.90
C ARG A 179 16.71 -9.56 -19.28
N VAL A 180 15.76 -9.87 -20.16
CA VAL A 180 15.53 -9.08 -21.37
C VAL A 180 14.89 -7.77 -20.96
N SER A 181 15.67 -6.71 -21.03
CA SER A 181 15.23 -5.35 -20.71
C SER A 181 16.08 -4.33 -21.48
N PRO A 182 15.57 -3.12 -21.72
CA PRO A 182 16.31 -2.07 -22.43
C PRO A 182 17.68 -1.77 -21.82
N GLU A 183 17.87 -1.96 -20.51
CA GLU A 183 19.14 -1.69 -19.83
C GLU A 183 20.13 -2.85 -19.98
N LYS A 184 19.65 -4.08 -20.16
CA LYS A 184 20.49 -5.28 -20.31
C LYS A 184 20.96 -5.53 -21.73
N ARG A 185 20.31 -4.90 -22.72
CA ARG A 185 20.77 -4.81 -24.12
C ARG A 185 21.08 -6.15 -24.78
N ALA A 186 20.15 -7.10 -24.71
CA ALA A 186 20.28 -8.37 -25.43
C ALA A 186 20.43 -8.18 -26.96
N ASP A 187 19.89 -7.08 -27.50
CA ASP A 187 20.09 -6.63 -28.88
C ASP A 187 21.58 -6.48 -29.24
N ARG A 188 22.37 -5.89 -28.35
CA ARG A 188 23.80 -5.70 -28.57
C ARG A 188 24.58 -7.00 -28.52
N ALA A 189 24.19 -7.94 -27.65
CA ALA A 189 24.82 -9.27 -27.60
C ALA A 189 24.62 -10.00 -28.94
N ILE A 190 23.40 -9.95 -29.50
CA ILE A 190 23.09 -10.51 -30.82
C ILE A 190 23.91 -9.82 -31.91
N GLU A 191 23.98 -8.49 -31.89
CA GLU A 191 24.78 -7.74 -32.86
C GLU A 191 26.27 -8.13 -32.84
N ILE A 192 26.85 -8.29 -31.64
CA ILE A 192 28.23 -8.73 -31.46
C ILE A 192 28.41 -10.12 -32.07
N ALA A 193 27.56 -11.09 -31.71
CA ALA A 193 27.62 -12.46 -32.20
C ALA A 193 27.62 -12.53 -33.73
N LYS A 194 26.75 -11.74 -34.37
CA LYS A 194 26.67 -11.63 -35.83
C LYS A 194 27.94 -11.07 -36.45
N ARG A 195 28.52 -10.01 -35.84
CA ARG A 195 29.74 -9.38 -36.36
C ARG A 195 30.97 -10.28 -36.28
N VAL A 196 31.03 -11.14 -35.25
CA VAL A 196 32.16 -12.05 -35.05
C VAL A 196 31.91 -13.45 -35.64
N GLY A 197 30.71 -13.73 -36.15
CA GLY A 197 30.35 -15.02 -36.73
C GLY A 197 30.30 -16.17 -35.72
N MET A 198 30.08 -15.90 -34.43
CA MET A 198 30.01 -16.92 -33.39
C MET A 198 28.55 -17.18 -32.95
N PRO A 199 28.17 -18.44 -32.65
CA PRO A 199 26.88 -18.75 -32.06
C PRO A 199 26.68 -18.00 -30.73
N LEU A 200 25.47 -17.51 -30.46
CA LEU A 200 25.07 -16.88 -29.22
C LEU A 200 23.92 -17.67 -28.59
N LYS A 201 24.15 -18.15 -27.36
CA LYS A 201 23.13 -18.76 -26.53
C LYS A 201 22.53 -17.72 -25.59
N ILE A 202 21.22 -17.50 -25.70
CA ILE A 202 20.48 -16.56 -24.86
C ILE A 202 19.60 -17.36 -23.90
N ALA A 203 19.87 -17.23 -22.61
CA ALA A 203 19.02 -17.75 -21.54
C ALA A 203 18.56 -16.57 -20.68
N ALA A 204 17.40 -16.01 -21.01
CA ALA A 204 16.96 -14.76 -20.42
C ALA A 204 15.45 -14.72 -20.13
N LYS A 205 15.10 -13.99 -19.07
CA LYS A 205 13.73 -13.78 -18.60
C LYS A 205 13.07 -12.57 -19.26
N VAL A 206 11.79 -12.62 -19.61
CA VAL A 206 11.03 -11.46 -20.14
C VAL A 206 9.96 -11.00 -19.15
N ASP A 207 10.25 -9.95 -18.38
CA ASP A 207 9.27 -9.37 -17.45
C ASP A 207 8.08 -8.73 -18.19
N ARG A 208 6.90 -8.67 -17.53
CA ARG A 208 5.67 -8.10 -18.12
C ARG A 208 5.86 -6.67 -18.62
N VAL A 209 6.62 -5.88 -17.86
CA VAL A 209 6.98 -4.50 -18.23
C VAL A 209 7.82 -4.45 -19.50
N ASP A 210 8.66 -5.46 -19.72
CA ASP A 210 9.59 -5.56 -20.86
C ASP A 210 9.02 -6.34 -22.05
N ARG A 211 7.85 -6.98 -21.94
CA ARG A 211 7.22 -7.73 -23.06
C ARG A 211 7.10 -6.91 -24.33
N ARG A 212 6.84 -5.60 -24.22
CA ARG A 212 6.76 -4.72 -25.39
C ARG A 212 8.12 -4.52 -26.05
N TYR A 213 9.19 -4.37 -25.26
CA TYR A 213 10.56 -4.29 -25.75
C TYR A 213 10.98 -5.61 -26.39
N PHE A 214 10.75 -6.74 -25.70
CA PHE A 214 11.03 -8.06 -26.25
C PHE A 214 10.38 -8.25 -27.62
N LYS A 215 9.05 -8.09 -27.73
CA LYS A 215 8.32 -8.31 -28.99
C LYS A 215 8.75 -7.39 -30.14
N ARG A 216 9.16 -6.16 -29.83
CA ARG A 216 9.49 -5.16 -30.86
C ARG A 216 10.95 -5.17 -31.27
N VAL A 217 11.85 -5.49 -30.35
CA VAL A 217 13.29 -5.31 -30.53
C VAL A 217 14.03 -6.63 -30.53
N ILE A 218 13.71 -7.54 -29.61
CA ILE A 218 14.49 -8.78 -29.43
C ILE A 218 13.92 -9.91 -30.28
N GLU A 219 12.61 -10.16 -30.22
CA GLU A 219 11.93 -11.25 -30.92
C GLU A 219 12.24 -11.28 -32.44
N PRO A 220 12.25 -10.14 -33.17
CA PRO A 220 12.63 -10.15 -34.59
C PRO A 220 14.08 -10.57 -34.86
N LEU A 221 14.98 -10.40 -33.88
CA LEU A 221 16.40 -10.72 -33.99
C LEU A 221 16.72 -12.18 -33.65
N LEU A 222 15.77 -12.93 -33.09
CA LEU A 222 15.97 -14.33 -32.70
C LEU A 222 15.95 -15.31 -33.88
N ASN A 223 15.46 -14.89 -35.05
CA ASN A 223 15.37 -15.74 -36.25
C ASN A 223 16.72 -15.93 -36.99
N ASP A 224 17.81 -15.38 -36.45
CA ASP A 224 19.15 -15.50 -37.02
C ASP A 224 19.75 -16.88 -36.69
N SER A 225 20.39 -17.52 -37.67
CA SER A 225 20.96 -18.86 -37.50
C SER A 225 22.08 -18.94 -36.46
N LEU A 226 22.68 -17.79 -36.10
CA LEU A 226 23.69 -17.70 -35.05
C LEU A 226 23.09 -17.50 -33.66
N VAL A 227 21.78 -17.31 -33.52
CA VAL A 227 21.14 -17.03 -32.22
C VAL A 227 20.32 -18.24 -31.78
N GLU A 228 20.73 -18.85 -30.69
CA GLU A 228 19.98 -19.91 -30.01
C GLU A 228 19.27 -19.32 -28.79
N TRP A 229 17.95 -19.21 -28.87
CA TRP A 229 17.13 -18.95 -27.68
C TRP A 229 16.96 -20.26 -26.90
N VAL A 230 17.76 -20.43 -25.85
CA VAL A 230 17.77 -21.64 -25.02
C VAL A 230 16.49 -21.79 -24.21
N GLY A 231 15.78 -20.67 -23.98
CA GLY A 231 14.50 -20.65 -23.29
C GLY A 231 14.35 -19.46 -22.36
N GLU A 232 13.11 -19.19 -21.97
CA GLU A 232 12.87 -18.34 -20.82
C GLU A 232 13.30 -19.11 -19.56
N ILE A 233 14.28 -18.59 -18.82
CA ILE A 233 14.51 -19.06 -17.46
C ILE A 233 13.25 -18.66 -16.68
N SER A 234 12.37 -19.63 -16.42
CA SER A 234 11.05 -19.38 -15.87
C SER A 234 11.14 -18.64 -14.54
N ASP A 235 10.54 -17.46 -14.47
CA ASP A 235 9.60 -17.09 -13.40
C ASP A 235 9.14 -15.64 -13.54
N SER A 236 7.84 -15.50 -13.75
CA SER A 236 7.13 -14.27 -14.07
C SER A 236 7.09 -13.24 -12.95
N GLU A 237 7.23 -11.98 -13.34
CA GLU A 237 6.75 -10.74 -12.68
C GLU A 237 7.68 -10.03 -11.68
N LYS A 238 8.51 -9.11 -12.19
CA LYS A 238 8.79 -7.83 -11.50
C LYS A 238 8.06 -6.69 -12.23
N ASN A 239 7.17 -5.99 -11.54
CA ASN A 239 6.73 -4.66 -11.95
C ASN A 239 7.60 -3.65 -11.20
N GLU A 240 8.66 -3.16 -11.83
CA GLU A 240 9.34 -1.95 -11.35
C GLU A 240 8.50 -0.78 -11.88
N PHE A 241 7.53 -0.33 -11.07
CA PHE A 241 6.85 0.92 -11.34
C PHE A 241 7.88 2.03 -11.16
N LEU A 242 8.09 2.84 -12.20
CA LEU A 242 8.93 4.06 -12.22
C LEU A 242 8.48 5.16 -11.22
N LYS A 243 7.59 4.83 -10.29
CA LYS A 243 7.14 5.65 -9.18
C LYS A 243 7.00 4.72 -7.98
N ASP A 244 7.68 5.04 -6.89
CA ASP A 244 7.52 4.33 -5.65
C ASP A 244 6.54 5.11 -4.75
N PRO A 245 5.26 4.71 -4.68
CA PRO A 245 4.26 5.47 -3.93
C PRO A 245 4.55 5.48 -2.42
N VAL A 246 5.30 4.50 -1.92
CA VAL A 246 5.56 4.32 -0.48
C VAL A 246 6.63 5.29 0.03
N ALA A 247 7.55 5.73 -0.84
CA ALA A 247 8.63 6.65 -0.49
C ALA A 247 8.15 7.93 0.21
N ARG A 248 7.05 8.51 -0.30
CA ARG A 248 6.47 9.75 0.25
C ARG A 248 5.76 9.52 1.57
N GLU A 249 5.12 8.36 1.73
CA GLU A 249 4.46 7.99 2.98
C GLU A 249 5.49 7.74 4.08
N VAL A 250 6.62 7.10 3.76
CA VAL A 250 7.75 6.94 4.69
C VAL A 250 8.30 8.29 5.16
N LEU A 251 8.47 9.25 4.25
CA LEU A 251 8.91 10.62 4.60
C LEU A 251 7.87 11.35 5.47
N LEU A 252 6.58 11.19 5.17
CA LEU A 252 5.50 11.76 5.98
C LEU A 252 5.51 11.21 7.40
N LEU A 253 5.66 9.89 7.56
CA LEU A 253 5.72 9.24 8.87
C LEU A 253 6.92 9.72 9.67
N ASP A 254 8.08 9.86 9.04
CA ASP A 254 9.28 10.33 9.72
C ASP A 254 9.21 11.80 10.12
N HIS A 255 8.60 12.64 9.28
CA HIS A 255 8.35 14.03 9.64
C HIS A 255 7.35 14.17 10.80
N LEU A 256 6.30 13.34 10.81
CA LEU A 256 5.33 13.26 11.91
C LEU A 256 6.02 12.85 13.22
N ILE A 257 6.93 11.88 13.19
CA ILE A 257 7.70 11.44 14.38
C ILE A 257 8.47 12.60 15.00
N GLU A 258 9.12 13.46 14.19
CA GLU A 258 9.90 14.59 14.72
C GLU A 258 9.03 15.64 15.42
N HIS A 259 7.77 15.77 15.01
CA HIS A 259 6.84 16.76 15.55
C HIS A 259 5.78 16.11 16.46
N ILE A 260 6.02 14.86 16.88
CA ILE A 260 5.01 14.06 17.58
C ILE A 260 4.53 14.75 18.86
N ASP A 261 5.43 15.46 19.55
CA ASP A 261 5.17 16.14 20.82
C ASP A 261 4.32 17.41 20.67
N GLU A 262 4.03 17.85 19.44
CA GLU A 262 3.18 19.01 19.15
C GLU A 262 1.68 18.67 19.12
N PHE A 263 1.32 17.39 19.18
CA PHE A 263 -0.04 16.93 18.93
C PHE A 263 -0.67 16.21 20.12
N ASP A 264 -1.94 16.55 20.43
CA ASP A 264 -2.73 15.82 21.42
C ASP A 264 -3.25 14.47 20.89
N LEU A 265 -3.39 14.36 19.57
CA LEU A 265 -3.89 13.18 18.87
C LEU A 265 -3.41 13.15 17.43
N ILE A 266 -3.11 11.95 16.95
CA ILE A 266 -2.76 11.71 15.55
C ILE A 266 -3.91 10.96 14.86
N HIS A 267 -4.32 11.46 13.71
CA HIS A 267 -5.33 10.81 12.88
C HIS A 267 -4.72 10.42 11.54
N PHE A 268 -4.49 9.11 11.36
CA PHE A 268 -3.92 8.56 10.15
C PHE A 268 -4.98 8.30 9.08
N HIS A 269 -4.62 8.60 7.83
CA HIS A 269 -5.35 8.23 6.61
C HIS A 269 -4.47 7.40 5.65
N THR A 270 -3.34 6.89 6.13
CA THR A 270 -2.27 6.18 5.40
C THR A 270 -2.46 4.66 5.38
N GLY A 271 -3.69 4.18 5.57
CA GLY A 271 -3.99 2.74 5.59
C GLY A 271 -3.39 2.05 6.81
N TYR A 272 -2.45 1.12 6.59
CA TYR A 272 -1.86 0.28 7.64
C TYR A 272 -0.34 0.49 7.80
N LEU A 273 0.28 1.37 7.00
CA LEU A 273 1.74 1.51 6.92
C LEU A 273 2.38 1.86 8.26
N HIS A 274 1.69 2.66 9.08
CA HIS A 274 2.14 3.15 10.37
C HIS A 274 1.93 2.16 11.53
N PHE A 275 1.27 1.02 11.31
CA PHE A 275 0.93 0.11 12.41
C PHE A 275 2.13 -0.40 13.22
N PRO A 276 3.27 -0.81 12.62
CA PRO A 276 4.43 -1.23 13.40
C PRO A 276 4.97 -0.12 14.31
N ILE A 277 4.92 1.13 13.85
CA ILE A 277 5.46 2.26 14.61
C ILE A 277 4.52 2.75 15.70
N CYS A 278 3.20 2.55 15.56
CA CYS A 278 2.20 2.91 16.57
C CYS A 278 2.50 2.34 17.96
N ARG A 279 3.18 1.20 18.03
CA ARG A 279 3.60 0.56 19.30
C ARG A 279 4.52 1.45 20.13
N TYR A 280 5.29 2.32 19.47
CA TYR A 280 6.25 3.23 20.08
C TYR A 280 5.70 4.65 20.26
N LEU A 281 4.51 4.95 19.72
CA LEU A 281 3.91 6.27 19.82
C LEU A 281 3.22 6.46 21.18
N TRP A 282 3.67 7.47 21.91
CA TRP A 282 3.08 7.85 23.19
C TRP A 282 1.81 8.72 23.03
N VAL A 283 1.64 9.38 21.89
CA VAL A 283 0.45 10.19 21.56
C VAL A 283 -0.73 9.27 21.19
N PRO A 284 -1.97 9.53 21.67
CA PRO A 284 -3.16 8.78 21.23
C PRO A 284 -3.39 8.91 19.73
N HIS A 285 -3.80 7.81 19.08
CA HIS A 285 -4.06 7.81 17.64
C HIS A 285 -5.30 7.03 17.22
N VAL A 286 -5.81 7.37 16.04
CA VAL A 286 -6.89 6.68 15.31
C VAL A 286 -6.55 6.62 13.83
N THR A 287 -7.19 5.71 13.08
CA THR A 287 -6.96 5.55 11.64
C THR A 287 -8.29 5.45 10.89
N THR A 288 -8.51 6.29 9.89
CA THR A 288 -9.65 6.14 8.98
C THR A 288 -9.23 5.39 7.72
N LEU A 289 -10.01 4.39 7.32
CA LEU A 289 -9.79 3.62 6.10
C LEU A 289 -10.74 4.08 4.99
N HIS A 290 -10.22 4.28 3.78
CA HIS A 290 -11.01 4.79 2.63
C HIS A 290 -11.14 3.81 1.46
N GLY A 291 -10.16 2.92 1.31
CA GLY A 291 -10.07 2.02 0.17
C GLY A 291 -10.87 0.73 0.34
N ARG A 292 -10.63 -0.18 -0.61
CA ARG A 292 -11.08 -1.58 -0.56
C ARG A 292 -10.47 -2.28 0.65
N LEU A 293 -11.31 -2.94 1.43
CA LEU A 293 -10.90 -3.75 2.60
C LEU A 293 -11.08 -5.25 2.38
N ASP A 294 -11.62 -5.66 1.25
CA ASP A 294 -11.82 -7.05 0.83
C ASP A 294 -10.59 -7.65 0.13
N VAL A 295 -9.47 -6.94 0.16
CA VAL A 295 -8.18 -7.43 -0.36
C VAL A 295 -7.64 -8.51 0.59
N PRO A 296 -7.39 -9.75 0.13
CA PRO A 296 -6.98 -10.85 1.01
C PRO A 296 -5.72 -10.60 1.84
N ASP A 297 -4.77 -9.80 1.33
CA ASP A 297 -3.54 -9.46 2.06
C ASP A 297 -3.76 -8.56 3.27
N LEU A 298 -4.90 -7.87 3.37
CA LEU A 298 -5.21 -7.01 4.51
C LEU A 298 -5.63 -7.84 5.73
N VAL A 299 -6.28 -8.99 5.53
CA VAL A 299 -6.75 -9.87 6.61
C VAL A 299 -5.65 -10.17 7.65
N PRO A 300 -4.46 -10.69 7.27
CA PRO A 300 -3.40 -10.96 8.24
C PRO A 300 -2.84 -9.70 8.91
N VAL A 301 -2.80 -8.56 8.21
CA VAL A 301 -2.39 -7.27 8.81
C VAL A 301 -3.36 -6.88 9.92
N PHE A 302 -4.65 -6.80 9.61
CA PHE A 302 -5.66 -6.39 10.59
C PHE A 302 -5.91 -7.46 11.67
N ASP A 303 -5.55 -8.72 11.41
CA ASP A 303 -5.51 -9.77 12.43
C ASP A 303 -4.40 -9.54 13.45
N ARG A 304 -3.20 -9.21 12.97
CA ARG A 304 -2.05 -8.93 13.81
C ARG A 304 -2.24 -7.64 14.61
N PHE A 305 -2.76 -6.60 13.96
CA PHE A 305 -3.00 -5.28 14.54
C PHE A 305 -4.45 -5.10 15.00
N ARG A 306 -5.07 -6.16 15.54
CA ARG A 306 -6.46 -6.14 16.06
C ARG A 306 -6.75 -5.04 17.09
N HIS A 307 -5.71 -4.54 17.77
CA HIS A 307 -5.82 -3.50 18.78
C HIS A 307 -5.88 -2.07 18.20
N GLU A 308 -5.51 -1.88 16.93
CA GLU A 308 -5.48 -0.57 16.29
C GLU A 308 -6.87 0.04 16.16
N ARG A 309 -6.99 1.34 16.44
CA ARG A 309 -8.29 2.03 16.52
C ARG A 309 -8.72 2.52 15.15
N LEU A 310 -9.74 1.89 14.58
CA LEU A 310 -10.17 2.16 13.22
C LEU A 310 -11.47 2.94 13.16
N ILE A 311 -11.60 3.80 12.16
CA ILE A 311 -12.81 4.50 11.77
C ILE A 311 -13.14 4.10 10.33
N SER A 312 -14.38 3.73 10.08
CA SER A 312 -14.85 3.42 8.73
C SER A 312 -15.62 4.60 8.14
N ILE A 313 -15.64 4.70 6.81
CA ILE A 313 -16.42 5.71 6.09
C ILE A 313 -17.84 5.25 5.75
N SER A 314 -18.15 3.97 5.99
CA SER A 314 -19.51 3.41 6.05
C SER A 314 -19.54 2.17 6.95
N ASN A 315 -20.73 1.68 7.32
CA ASN A 315 -20.85 0.42 8.04
C ASN A 315 -20.56 -0.77 7.13
N ALA A 316 -20.95 -0.70 5.85
CA ALA A 316 -20.70 -1.69 4.82
C ALA A 316 -19.20 -1.89 4.56
N GLN A 317 -18.40 -0.84 4.63
CA GLN A 317 -16.94 -0.95 4.49
C GLN A 317 -16.32 -1.88 5.56
N ARG A 318 -16.93 -2.02 6.75
CA ARG A 318 -16.41 -2.88 7.83
C ARG A 318 -16.58 -4.37 7.55
N GLN A 319 -17.42 -4.73 6.58
CA GLN A 319 -17.85 -6.10 6.33
C GLN A 319 -16.70 -7.09 6.09
N PRO A 320 -15.64 -6.75 5.34
CA PRO A 320 -14.53 -7.67 5.16
C PRO A 320 -13.66 -7.88 6.41
N LEU A 321 -13.73 -6.95 7.38
CA LEU A 321 -12.87 -6.91 8.57
C LEU A 321 -13.70 -6.69 9.85
N ARG A 322 -14.81 -7.43 10.01
CA ARG A 322 -15.77 -7.23 11.13
C ARG A 322 -15.15 -7.34 12.52
N TRP A 323 -14.06 -8.09 12.66
CA TRP A 323 -13.35 -8.32 13.92
C TRP A 323 -12.37 -7.21 14.30
N ALA A 324 -12.08 -6.27 13.38
CA ALA A 324 -11.16 -5.18 13.65
C ALA A 324 -11.75 -4.20 14.69
N ASN A 325 -10.90 -3.45 15.37
CA ASN A 325 -11.28 -2.58 16.48
C ASN A 325 -11.88 -1.24 16.01
N TRP A 326 -13.05 -1.34 15.36
CA TRP A 326 -13.85 -0.21 14.87
C TRP A 326 -14.41 0.65 16.01
N GLN A 327 -13.96 1.90 16.08
CA GLN A 327 -14.43 2.87 17.08
C GLN A 327 -15.74 3.56 16.66
N ALA A 328 -15.88 3.85 15.37
CA ALA A 328 -17.02 4.60 14.83
C ALA A 328 -17.09 4.50 13.30
N THR A 329 -18.24 4.87 12.75
CA THR A 329 -18.43 5.15 11.32
C THR A 329 -18.62 6.65 11.20
N VAL A 330 -17.84 7.29 10.34
CA VAL A 330 -18.02 8.70 10.01
C VAL A 330 -18.20 8.83 8.51
N TYR A 331 -19.46 8.99 8.09
CA TYR A 331 -19.79 9.26 6.69
C TYR A 331 -19.10 10.54 6.22
N HIS A 332 -18.56 10.52 5.01
CA HIS A 332 -17.99 11.70 4.39
C HIS A 332 -18.99 12.85 4.33
N GLY A 333 -18.47 14.06 4.24
CA GLY A 333 -19.28 15.25 4.06
C GLY A 333 -18.58 16.28 3.19
N LEU A 334 -19.40 17.13 2.57
CA LEU A 334 -18.97 18.20 1.67
C LEU A 334 -19.31 19.57 2.29
N PRO A 335 -18.59 20.65 1.94
CA PRO A 335 -19.03 22.00 2.28
C PRO A 335 -20.48 22.21 1.83
N LYS A 336 -21.30 22.82 2.69
CA LYS A 336 -22.75 22.97 2.44
C LYS A 336 -23.03 23.68 1.10
N ASP A 337 -22.20 24.67 0.80
CA ASP A 337 -22.37 25.56 -0.35
C ASP A 337 -21.36 25.27 -1.47
N LEU A 338 -20.73 24.09 -1.46
CA LEU A 338 -19.87 23.65 -2.57
C LEU A 338 -20.67 23.50 -3.86
N PHE A 339 -21.91 23.00 -3.75
CA PHE A 339 -22.85 22.85 -4.84
C PHE A 339 -24.11 23.67 -4.57
N GLN A 340 -24.65 24.28 -5.62
CA GLN A 340 -25.88 25.05 -5.58
C GLN A 340 -27.09 24.13 -5.72
N PHE A 341 -28.21 24.49 -5.12
CA PHE A 341 -29.45 23.74 -5.29
C PHE A 341 -30.11 24.11 -6.62
N HIS A 342 -30.40 23.11 -7.45
CA HIS A 342 -31.14 23.27 -8.70
C HIS A 342 -32.56 22.73 -8.50
N PRO A 343 -33.62 23.57 -8.53
CA PRO A 343 -34.99 23.14 -8.24
C PRO A 343 -35.66 22.42 -9.42
N HIS A 344 -35.17 22.62 -10.64
CA HIS A 344 -35.76 22.08 -11.86
C HIS A 344 -35.04 20.82 -12.33
N THR A 345 -35.80 19.92 -12.94
CA THR A 345 -35.29 18.66 -13.48
C THR A 345 -34.68 18.89 -14.86
N GLY A 346 -33.53 18.26 -15.12
CA GLY A 346 -32.89 18.20 -16.43
C GLY A 346 -33.55 17.27 -17.43
N ASP A 347 -32.96 17.18 -18.61
CA ASP A 347 -33.41 16.33 -19.74
C ASP A 347 -32.47 15.14 -20.05
N TYR A 348 -31.35 15.01 -19.33
CA TYR A 348 -30.37 13.94 -19.52
C TYR A 348 -30.05 13.16 -18.24
N LEU A 349 -29.64 11.90 -18.41
CA LEU A 349 -29.05 11.07 -17.37
C LEU A 349 -27.56 11.39 -17.25
N ALA A 350 -27.05 11.51 -16.04
CA ALA A 350 -25.64 11.78 -15.79
C ALA A 350 -24.89 10.51 -15.38
N PHE A 351 -23.66 10.35 -15.84
CA PHE A 351 -22.67 9.44 -15.28
C PHE A 351 -21.43 10.25 -14.90
N LEU A 352 -20.95 10.10 -13.66
CA LEU A 352 -19.78 10.81 -13.13
C LEU A 352 -18.83 9.85 -12.42
N GLY A 353 -17.56 9.82 -12.84
CA GLY A 353 -16.54 9.03 -12.12
C GLY A 353 -15.30 8.63 -12.93
N ARG A 354 -14.64 7.54 -12.53
CA ARG A 354 -13.52 6.95 -13.28
C ARG A 354 -14.04 5.89 -14.23
N VAL A 355 -13.55 5.87 -15.47
CA VAL A 355 -13.78 4.73 -16.36
C VAL A 355 -13.05 3.51 -15.82
N SER A 356 -13.80 2.53 -15.35
CA SER A 356 -13.26 1.27 -14.86
C SER A 356 -14.34 0.18 -14.84
N PRO A 357 -13.94 -1.11 -14.86
CA PRO A 357 -14.89 -2.22 -14.80
C PRO A 357 -15.84 -2.15 -13.60
N GLU A 358 -15.37 -1.67 -12.45
CA GLU A 358 -16.17 -1.60 -11.21
C GLU A 358 -17.24 -0.49 -11.25
N LYS A 359 -17.04 0.55 -12.08
CA LYS A 359 -17.94 1.70 -12.17
C LYS A 359 -19.01 1.56 -13.25
N ARG A 360 -18.84 0.59 -14.16
CA ARG A 360 -19.80 0.18 -15.19
C ARG A 360 -20.41 1.30 -16.05
N ALA A 361 -19.56 2.12 -16.67
CA ALA A 361 -20.03 3.11 -17.65
C ALA A 361 -20.79 2.47 -18.83
N ASP A 362 -20.43 1.24 -19.19
CA ASP A 362 -21.16 0.38 -20.15
C ASP A 362 -22.63 0.18 -19.74
N ARG A 363 -22.88 -0.10 -18.45
CA ARG A 363 -24.24 -0.30 -17.92
C ARG A 363 -25.03 1.01 -17.91
N ALA A 364 -24.39 2.16 -17.66
CA ALA A 364 -25.05 3.47 -17.78
C ALA A 364 -25.55 3.71 -19.21
N ILE A 365 -24.71 3.41 -20.22
CA ILE A 365 -25.08 3.51 -21.64
C ILE A 365 -26.26 2.59 -21.97
N GLU A 366 -26.21 1.35 -21.49
CA GLU A 366 -27.30 0.38 -21.68
C GLU A 366 -28.63 0.86 -21.09
N ILE A 367 -28.61 1.39 -19.86
CA ILE A 367 -29.79 1.99 -19.20
C ILE A 367 -30.35 3.13 -20.05
N ALA A 368 -29.50 4.06 -20.49
CA ALA A 368 -29.92 5.22 -21.27
C ALA A 368 -30.59 4.84 -22.58
N LYS A 369 -30.01 3.86 -23.30
CA LYS A 369 -30.58 3.31 -24.53
C LYS A 369 -31.91 2.61 -24.29
N ARG A 370 -32.05 1.88 -23.17
CA ARG A 370 -33.27 1.17 -22.79
C ARG A 370 -34.44 2.11 -22.53
N VAL A 371 -34.19 3.28 -21.94
CA VAL A 371 -35.23 4.28 -21.64
C VAL A 371 -35.39 5.35 -22.73
N GLY A 372 -34.46 5.42 -23.70
CA GLY A 372 -34.47 6.41 -24.78
C GLY A 372 -34.16 7.83 -24.31
N MET A 373 -33.33 7.99 -23.27
CA MET A 373 -32.94 9.31 -22.74
C MET A 373 -31.47 9.61 -23.06
N PRO A 374 -31.12 10.89 -23.33
CA PRO A 374 -29.72 11.30 -23.47
C PRO A 374 -28.91 10.98 -22.21
N LEU A 375 -27.67 10.52 -22.38
CA LEU A 375 -26.70 10.26 -21.33
C LEU A 375 -25.47 11.11 -21.54
N LYS A 376 -25.09 11.89 -20.53
CA LYS A 376 -23.79 12.57 -20.49
C LYS A 376 -22.83 11.83 -19.57
N ILE A 377 -21.63 11.55 -20.08
CA ILE A 377 -20.58 10.82 -19.37
C ILE A 377 -19.41 11.77 -19.10
N ALA A 378 -19.30 12.19 -17.84
CA ALA A 378 -18.14 12.93 -17.34
C ALA A 378 -17.22 11.97 -16.58
N ALA A 379 -16.15 11.52 -17.21
CA ALA A 379 -15.26 10.54 -16.61
C ALA A 379 -13.79 10.67 -16.99
N LYS A 380 -12.92 10.34 -16.02
CA LYS A 380 -11.47 10.24 -16.23
C LYS A 380 -11.03 8.84 -16.64
N VAL A 381 -9.99 8.77 -17.46
CA VAL A 381 -9.39 7.50 -17.93
C VAL A 381 -7.96 7.38 -17.41
N ASP A 382 -7.80 6.73 -16.27
CA ASP A 382 -6.49 6.51 -15.68
C ASP A 382 -5.63 5.58 -16.57
N ARG A 383 -4.31 5.70 -16.45
CA ARG A 383 -3.34 4.95 -17.28
C ARG A 383 -3.59 3.43 -17.25
N VAL A 384 -3.99 2.90 -16.09
CA VAL A 384 -4.28 1.47 -15.87
C VAL A 384 -5.53 1.02 -16.63
N ASP A 385 -6.50 1.93 -16.83
CA ASP A 385 -7.80 1.62 -17.46
C ASP A 385 -7.84 1.93 -18.95
N ARG A 386 -6.79 2.53 -19.54
CA ARG A 386 -6.74 2.86 -20.98
C ARG A 386 -7.07 1.67 -21.89
N ARG A 387 -6.67 0.45 -21.50
CA ARG A 387 -7.00 -0.75 -22.28
C ARG A 387 -8.48 -1.12 -22.20
N TYR A 388 -9.08 -0.98 -21.02
CA TYR A 388 -10.51 -1.23 -20.82
C TYR A 388 -11.34 -0.18 -21.57
N PHE A 389 -11.01 1.11 -21.42
CA PHE A 389 -11.67 2.20 -22.14
C PHE A 389 -11.71 1.93 -23.65
N LYS A 390 -10.55 1.71 -24.28
CA LYS A 390 -10.47 1.50 -25.74
C LYS A 390 -11.23 0.27 -26.25
N ARG A 391 -11.32 -0.78 -25.44
CA ARG A 391 -11.92 -2.06 -25.86
C ARG A 391 -13.42 -2.13 -25.60
N VAL A 392 -13.87 -1.53 -24.50
CA VAL A 392 -15.23 -1.72 -23.98
C VAL A 392 -16.04 -0.44 -24.08
N ILE A 393 -15.49 0.70 -23.67
CA ILE A 393 -16.27 1.95 -23.55
C ILE A 393 -16.25 2.76 -24.84
N GLU A 394 -15.07 3.01 -25.41
CA GLU A 394 -14.90 3.84 -26.62
C GLU A 394 -15.81 3.41 -27.79
N PRO A 395 -15.99 2.09 -28.08
CA PRO A 395 -16.92 1.66 -29.13
C PRO A 395 -18.40 1.97 -28.84
N LEU A 396 -18.78 2.09 -27.57
CA LEU A 396 -20.15 2.36 -27.13
C LEU A 396 -20.52 3.85 -27.15
N LEU A 397 -19.52 4.74 -27.32
CA LEU A 397 -19.73 6.19 -27.35
C LEU A 397 -20.29 6.68 -28.69
N ASN A 398 -20.21 5.87 -29.75
CA ASN A 398 -20.74 6.22 -31.07
C ASN A 398 -22.26 5.93 -31.16
N ASP A 399 -23.03 6.58 -30.31
CA ASP A 399 -24.49 6.46 -30.24
C ASP A 399 -25.10 7.86 -30.08
N SER A 400 -26.21 8.14 -30.76
CA SER A 400 -26.85 9.47 -30.75
C SER A 400 -27.37 9.89 -29.37
N LEU A 401 -27.57 8.94 -28.44
CA LEU A 401 -27.98 9.22 -27.07
C LEU A 401 -26.81 9.46 -26.12
N VAL A 402 -25.55 9.23 -26.53
CA VAL A 402 -24.40 9.26 -25.61
C VAL A 402 -23.48 10.43 -25.92
N GLU A 403 -23.28 11.30 -24.94
CA GLU A 403 -22.34 12.42 -25.00
C GLU A 403 -21.15 12.16 -24.07
N TRP A 404 -19.95 12.08 -24.64
CA TRP A 404 -18.71 12.03 -23.86
C TRP A 404 -18.23 13.44 -23.53
N VAL A 405 -18.37 13.83 -22.27
CA VAL A 405 -17.93 15.14 -21.76
C VAL A 405 -16.45 15.12 -21.39
N GLY A 406 -15.94 13.97 -20.94
CA GLY A 406 -14.55 13.83 -20.49
C GLY A 406 -14.36 14.21 -19.02
N GLU A 407 -13.18 14.69 -18.67
CA GLU A 407 -12.86 15.08 -17.29
C GLU A 407 -13.38 16.47 -16.99
N ILE A 408 -14.19 16.61 -15.93
CA ILE A 408 -14.75 17.89 -15.48
C ILE A 408 -14.23 18.27 -14.09
N SER A 409 -14.08 19.58 -13.88
CA SER A 409 -13.71 20.21 -12.61
C SER A 409 -14.85 20.24 -11.60
N ASP A 410 -14.55 20.52 -10.33
CA ASP A 410 -15.58 20.68 -9.29
C ASP A 410 -16.55 21.83 -9.60
N SER A 411 -16.10 22.91 -10.25
CA SER A 411 -16.99 23.99 -10.72
C SER A 411 -17.96 23.54 -11.81
N GLU A 412 -17.50 22.72 -12.75
CA GLU A 412 -18.34 22.19 -13.84
C GLU A 412 -19.30 21.10 -13.35
N LYS A 413 -18.91 20.32 -12.33
CA LYS A 413 -19.79 19.34 -11.68
C LYS A 413 -21.09 19.95 -11.19
N ASN A 414 -21.07 21.20 -10.73
CA ASN A 414 -22.27 21.86 -10.23
C ASN A 414 -23.37 21.96 -11.29
N GLU A 415 -23.02 22.49 -12.47
CA GLU A 415 -23.96 22.58 -13.59
C GLU A 415 -24.28 21.22 -14.18
N PHE A 416 -23.28 20.33 -14.27
CA PHE A 416 -23.45 18.97 -14.79
C PHE A 416 -24.41 18.13 -13.93
N LEU A 417 -24.23 18.10 -12.62
CA LEU A 417 -25.15 17.35 -11.75
C LEU A 417 -26.46 18.09 -11.56
N GLY A 418 -26.43 19.42 -11.43
CA GLY A 418 -27.61 20.26 -11.20
C GLY A 418 -28.63 20.22 -12.32
N ASN A 419 -28.16 20.18 -13.57
CA ASN A 419 -29.01 20.13 -14.75
C ASN A 419 -29.29 18.70 -15.26
N ALA A 420 -28.96 17.67 -14.48
CA ALA A 420 -29.31 16.29 -14.82
C ALA A 420 -30.71 15.91 -14.35
N TYR A 421 -31.38 15.04 -15.11
CA TYR A 421 -32.62 14.37 -14.72
C TYR A 421 -32.39 13.47 -13.51
N ALA A 422 -31.38 12.59 -13.59
CA ALA A 422 -30.91 11.76 -12.50
C ALA A 422 -29.43 11.36 -12.71
N LEU A 423 -28.72 11.10 -11.62
CA LEU A 423 -27.39 10.48 -11.67
C LEU A 423 -27.56 8.96 -11.73
N LEU A 424 -26.92 8.31 -12.71
CA LEU A 424 -26.76 6.86 -12.74
C LEU A 424 -25.51 6.46 -11.95
N PHE A 425 -25.68 5.56 -10.98
CA PHE A 425 -24.61 4.98 -10.17
C PHE A 425 -24.60 3.45 -10.30
N PRO A 426 -24.23 2.91 -11.48
CA PRO A 426 -24.44 1.50 -11.85
C PRO A 426 -23.33 0.56 -11.35
N ILE A 427 -22.76 0.83 -10.18
CA ILE A 427 -21.58 0.14 -9.65
C ILE A 427 -21.71 -1.39 -9.62
N ASP A 428 -20.58 -2.07 -9.74
CA ASP A 428 -20.47 -3.54 -9.70
C ASP A 428 -19.36 -3.95 -8.72
N TRP A 429 -19.38 -3.31 -7.55
CA TRP A 429 -18.48 -3.58 -6.44
C TRP A 429 -19.07 -3.04 -5.14
N PRO A 430 -18.62 -3.53 -3.96
CA PRO A 430 -19.08 -3.01 -2.67
C PRO A 430 -18.45 -1.64 -2.38
N GLU A 431 -19.01 -0.58 -2.97
CA GLU A 431 -18.56 0.80 -2.81
C GLU A 431 -18.52 1.21 -1.32
N PRO A 432 -17.41 1.76 -0.81
CA PRO A 432 -17.27 2.09 0.60
C PRO A 432 -17.99 3.38 0.98
N PHE A 433 -18.22 4.30 0.04
CA PHE A 433 -19.04 5.49 0.30
C PHE A 433 -19.75 6.05 -0.94
N GLY A 434 -19.01 6.30 -2.04
CA GLY A 434 -19.57 6.90 -3.26
C GLY A 434 -19.91 8.40 -3.12
N LEU A 435 -18.88 9.25 -3.09
CA LEU A 435 -19.03 10.72 -2.97
C LEU A 435 -20.00 11.32 -3.99
N VAL A 436 -20.00 10.82 -5.23
CA VAL A 436 -20.87 11.32 -6.31
C VAL A 436 -22.36 11.26 -5.97
N MET A 437 -22.79 10.33 -5.10
CA MET A 437 -24.18 10.27 -4.65
C MET A 437 -24.54 11.50 -3.81
N ILE A 438 -23.68 11.91 -2.89
CA ILE A 438 -23.93 13.09 -2.04
C ILE A 438 -23.64 14.39 -2.77
N GLU A 439 -22.78 14.40 -3.79
CA GLU A 439 -22.63 15.53 -4.73
C GLU A 439 -23.95 15.75 -5.50
N ALA A 440 -24.55 14.69 -6.05
CA ALA A 440 -25.85 14.80 -6.72
C ALA A 440 -26.97 15.27 -5.77
N MET A 441 -27.06 14.70 -4.57
CA MET A 441 -28.02 15.16 -3.56
C MET A 441 -27.81 16.63 -3.17
N ALA A 442 -26.57 17.11 -3.10
CA ALA A 442 -26.28 18.51 -2.85
C ALA A 442 -26.83 19.42 -3.97
N CYS A 443 -26.80 18.99 -5.23
CA CYS A 443 -27.46 19.71 -6.33
C CYS A 443 -29.00 19.57 -6.34
N GLY A 444 -29.55 18.69 -5.50
CA GLY A 444 -30.97 18.28 -5.52
C GLY A 444 -31.27 17.17 -6.53
N THR A 445 -30.27 16.59 -7.17
CA THR A 445 -30.43 15.60 -8.24
C THR A 445 -30.64 14.19 -7.66
N PRO A 446 -31.76 13.50 -8.01
CA PRO A 446 -31.98 12.13 -7.60
C PRO A 446 -30.94 11.15 -8.18
N VAL A 447 -30.69 10.05 -7.47
CA VAL A 447 -29.72 9.03 -7.87
C VAL A 447 -30.42 7.70 -8.16
N ILE A 448 -30.06 7.03 -9.26
CA ILE A 448 -30.45 5.64 -9.54
C ILE A 448 -29.20 4.79 -9.31
N ALA A 449 -29.15 4.08 -8.19
CA ALA A 449 -27.96 3.35 -7.75
C ALA A 449 -28.18 1.86 -7.69
N TYR A 450 -27.20 1.10 -8.18
CA TYR A 450 -27.19 -0.35 -7.99
C TYR A 450 -26.86 -0.70 -6.54
N ASP A 451 -27.58 -1.66 -5.98
CA ASP A 451 -27.40 -2.13 -4.60
C ASP A 451 -25.99 -2.72 -4.42
N GLY A 452 -25.15 -2.02 -3.66
CA GLY A 452 -23.76 -2.40 -3.44
C GLY A 452 -23.08 -1.54 -2.38
N GLY A 453 -22.45 -2.20 -1.40
CA GLY A 453 -21.69 -1.52 -0.35
C GLY A 453 -22.53 -0.51 0.43
N SER A 454 -22.11 0.76 0.45
CA SER A 454 -22.72 1.83 1.23
C SER A 454 -23.96 2.46 0.59
N VAL A 455 -24.43 2.00 -0.58
CA VAL A 455 -25.56 2.64 -1.29
C VAL A 455 -26.81 2.74 -0.41
N ALA A 456 -27.21 1.65 0.25
CA ALA A 456 -28.36 1.64 1.17
C ALA A 456 -28.13 2.44 2.47
N GLU A 457 -26.87 2.78 2.78
CA GLU A 457 -26.56 3.67 3.90
C GLU A 457 -26.59 5.13 3.49
N VAL A 458 -26.19 5.45 2.26
CA VAL A 458 -26.08 6.84 1.79
C VAL A 458 -27.42 7.34 1.26
N MET A 459 -28.13 6.50 0.52
CA MET A 459 -29.42 6.83 -0.09
C MET A 459 -30.59 6.46 0.82
N GLU A 460 -31.67 7.22 0.69
CA GLU A 460 -33.00 6.89 1.21
C GLU A 460 -33.89 6.54 0.00
N ASP A 461 -34.22 5.26 -0.14
CA ASP A 461 -35.01 4.75 -1.28
C ASP A 461 -36.38 5.42 -1.35
N GLY A 462 -36.77 5.89 -2.54
CA GLY A 462 -37.98 6.67 -2.76
C GLY A 462 -37.94 8.11 -2.25
N VAL A 463 -36.81 8.57 -1.68
CA VAL A 463 -36.63 9.95 -1.18
C VAL A 463 -35.51 10.66 -1.93
N THR A 464 -34.30 10.11 -1.90
CA THR A 464 -33.14 10.69 -2.59
C THR A 464 -32.89 10.10 -3.98
N GLY A 465 -33.73 9.15 -4.39
CA GLY A 465 -33.51 8.32 -5.56
C GLY A 465 -34.07 6.92 -5.37
N PHE A 466 -33.59 5.98 -6.17
CA PHE A 466 -34.00 4.58 -6.11
C PHE A 466 -32.80 3.64 -6.10
N ILE A 467 -32.89 2.60 -5.27
CA ILE A 467 -31.90 1.52 -5.20
C ILE A 467 -32.42 0.35 -6.05
N VAL A 468 -31.61 -0.11 -6.99
CA VAL A 468 -31.98 -1.10 -8.01
C VAL A 468 -31.01 -2.27 -8.03
N ARG A 469 -31.42 -3.41 -8.60
CA ARG A 469 -30.54 -4.59 -8.72
C ARG A 469 -30.34 -5.02 -10.16
N GLU A 470 -31.36 -4.83 -10.99
CA GLU A 470 -31.35 -5.24 -12.38
C GLU A 470 -31.58 -4.07 -13.34
N LEU A 471 -31.31 -4.31 -14.62
CA LEU A 471 -31.48 -3.30 -15.68
C LEU A 471 -32.93 -2.82 -15.80
N ASP A 472 -33.89 -3.74 -15.71
CA ASP A 472 -35.32 -3.39 -15.81
C ASP A 472 -35.80 -2.59 -14.59
N ASP A 473 -35.26 -2.85 -13.40
CA ASP A 473 -35.51 -2.03 -12.19
C ASP A 473 -35.03 -0.60 -12.40
N ALA A 474 -33.82 -0.43 -12.98
CA ALA A 474 -33.26 0.88 -13.29
C ALA A 474 -34.13 1.65 -14.28
N ALA A 475 -34.61 0.97 -15.33
CA ALA A 475 -35.49 1.59 -16.33
C ALA A 475 -36.83 2.03 -15.73
N GLU A 476 -37.43 1.23 -14.84
CA GLU A 476 -38.66 1.60 -14.14
C GLU A 476 -38.44 2.72 -13.12
N ALA A 477 -37.33 2.68 -12.38
CA ALA A 477 -36.96 3.70 -11.42
C ALA A 477 -36.80 5.08 -12.08
N ILE A 478 -36.21 5.14 -13.29
CA ILE A 478 -36.08 6.38 -14.07
C ILE A 478 -37.45 6.99 -14.36
N ARG A 479 -38.46 6.18 -14.75
CA ARG A 479 -39.82 6.68 -15.00
C ARG A 479 -40.47 7.31 -13.76
N ARG A 480 -40.06 6.87 -12.57
CA ARG A 480 -40.61 7.31 -11.28
C ARG A 480 -39.87 8.53 -10.69
N VAL A 481 -38.74 8.95 -11.27
CA VAL A 481 -37.95 10.09 -10.77
C VAL A 481 -38.75 11.39 -10.75
N CYS A 482 -39.69 11.58 -11.68
CA CYS A 482 -40.57 12.75 -11.71
C CYS A 482 -41.44 12.91 -10.44
N ASN A 483 -41.61 11.85 -9.65
CA ASN A 483 -42.35 11.88 -8.39
C ASN A 483 -41.48 12.26 -7.18
N LEU A 484 -40.16 12.40 -7.37
CA LEU A 484 -39.23 12.73 -6.29
C LEU A 484 -39.06 14.24 -6.14
N SER A 485 -38.92 14.69 -4.90
CA SER A 485 -38.62 16.09 -4.59
C SER A 485 -37.12 16.33 -4.56
N ARG A 486 -36.63 17.16 -5.50
CA ARG A 486 -35.24 17.63 -5.51
C ARG A 486 -34.87 18.36 -4.21
N ALA A 487 -35.82 19.08 -3.62
CA ALA A 487 -35.63 19.73 -2.32
C ALA A 487 -35.43 18.71 -1.18
N CYS A 488 -36.12 17.55 -1.23
CA CYS A 488 -35.88 16.48 -0.27
C CYS A 488 -34.46 15.90 -0.42
N CYS A 489 -33.97 15.68 -1.65
CA CYS A 489 -32.58 15.26 -1.89
C CYS A 489 -31.59 16.23 -1.22
N ARG A 490 -31.79 17.54 -1.43
CA ARG A 490 -30.98 18.59 -0.81
C ARG A 490 -31.05 18.57 0.72
N GLN A 491 -32.24 18.42 1.29
CA GLN A 491 -32.45 18.37 2.74
C GLN A 491 -31.74 17.17 3.37
N VAL A 492 -31.78 16.00 2.73
CA VAL A 492 -31.05 14.81 3.19
C VAL A 492 -29.55 15.06 3.18
N PHE A 493 -29.01 15.68 2.10
CA PHE A 493 -27.61 16.12 2.06
C PHE A 493 -27.26 17.08 3.21
N GLU A 494 -28.04 18.14 3.42
CA GLU A 494 -27.73 19.14 4.45
C GLU A 494 -27.77 18.56 5.87
N LYS A 495 -28.74 17.66 6.12
CA LYS A 495 -28.89 16.98 7.41
C LYS A 495 -27.76 15.98 7.66
N ARG A 496 -27.37 15.22 6.63
CA ARG A 496 -26.57 14.00 6.82
C ARG A 496 -25.17 14.08 6.26
N PHE A 497 -24.82 14.96 5.34
CA PHE A 497 -23.58 14.89 4.55
C PHE A 497 -22.83 16.22 4.44
N THR A 498 -23.05 17.14 5.38
CA THR A 498 -22.23 18.36 5.50
C THR A 498 -20.89 18.06 6.18
N VAL A 499 -19.83 18.74 5.73
CA VAL A 499 -18.49 18.68 6.32
C VAL A 499 -18.49 19.11 7.80
N THR A 500 -19.37 20.04 8.18
CA THR A 500 -19.53 20.48 9.58
C THR A 500 -20.04 19.34 10.47
N ARG A 501 -21.02 18.55 10.01
CA ARG A 501 -21.51 17.36 10.71
C ARG A 501 -20.39 16.33 10.82
N MET A 502 -19.72 16.03 9.71
CA MET A 502 -18.58 15.09 9.66
C MET A 502 -17.49 15.46 10.67
N ALA A 503 -17.06 16.72 10.69
CA ALA A 503 -16.03 17.21 11.61
C ALA A 503 -16.45 17.08 13.08
N ARG A 504 -17.70 17.40 13.42
CA ARG A 504 -18.24 17.22 14.78
C ARG A 504 -18.20 15.76 15.24
N ASP A 505 -18.48 14.82 14.34
CA ASP A 505 -18.43 13.39 14.65
C ASP A 505 -16.99 12.91 14.90
N TYR A 506 -16.02 13.37 14.11
CA TYR A 506 -14.60 13.13 14.39
C TYR A 506 -14.14 13.72 15.72
N VAL A 507 -14.51 14.96 16.04
CA VAL A 507 -14.14 15.61 17.31
C VAL A 507 -14.65 14.80 18.52
N LYS A 508 -15.85 14.21 18.44
CA LYS A 508 -16.35 13.32 19.51
C LYS A 508 -15.45 12.09 19.69
N ILE A 509 -14.96 11.52 18.60
CA ILE A 509 -14.06 10.36 18.64
C ILE A 509 -12.70 10.77 19.22
N TYR A 510 -12.14 11.90 18.77
CA TYR A 510 -10.85 12.39 19.25
C TYR A 510 -10.87 12.62 20.77
N LYS A 511 -11.87 13.33 21.28
CA LYS A 511 -12.05 13.55 22.72
C LYS A 511 -12.11 12.24 23.50
N ARG A 512 -12.91 11.26 23.03
CA ARG A 512 -13.00 9.93 23.65
C ARG A 512 -11.66 9.19 23.66
N THR A 513 -10.88 9.28 22.60
CA THR A 513 -9.56 8.63 22.48
C THR A 513 -8.56 9.25 23.46
N ILE A 514 -8.49 10.59 23.51
CA ILE A 514 -7.62 11.33 24.44
C ILE A 514 -7.98 11.00 25.90
N ASP A 515 -9.26 11.11 26.27
CA ASP A 515 -9.73 10.88 27.65
C ASP A 515 -9.46 9.44 28.12
N ARG A 516 -9.56 8.46 27.22
CA ARG A 516 -9.24 7.05 27.55
C ARG A 516 -7.75 6.89 27.86
N ARG A 517 -6.86 7.53 27.11
CA ARG A 517 -5.41 7.43 27.33
C ARG A 517 -5.00 8.14 28.63
N MET A 518 -5.52 9.33 28.90
CA MET A 518 -5.29 10.04 30.16
C MET A 518 -5.73 9.21 31.38
N ARG A 519 -6.90 8.56 31.32
CA ARG A 519 -7.35 7.66 32.40
C ARG A 519 -6.44 6.44 32.59
N SER A 520 -5.95 5.83 31.51
CA SER A 520 -5.01 4.72 31.62
C SER A 520 -3.66 5.16 32.19
N PHE A 521 -3.17 6.34 31.81
CA PHE A 521 -1.95 6.93 32.36
C PHE A 521 -2.08 7.22 33.86
N ASN A 522 -3.17 7.87 34.28
CA ASN A 522 -3.44 8.16 35.69
C ASN A 522 -3.55 6.88 36.54
N ARG A 523 -4.21 5.83 36.03
CA ARG A 523 -4.24 4.52 36.70
C ARG A 523 -2.86 3.90 36.86
N CYS A 524 -1.98 4.02 35.86
CA CYS A 524 -0.62 3.52 35.94
C CYS A 524 0.17 4.26 37.03
N ILE A 525 0.08 5.60 37.07
CA ILE A 525 0.72 6.42 38.11
C ILE A 525 0.20 6.05 39.50
N GLU A 526 -1.11 5.89 39.67
CA GLU A 526 -1.70 5.48 40.95
C GLU A 526 -1.23 4.08 41.38
N SER A 527 -1.10 3.14 40.44
CA SER A 527 -0.56 1.79 40.70
C SER A 527 0.89 1.86 41.15
N SER A 528 1.75 2.56 40.42
CA SER A 528 3.17 2.72 40.78
C SER A 528 3.34 3.45 42.12
N ARG A 529 2.51 4.47 42.41
CA ARG A 529 2.51 5.16 43.72
C ARG A 529 2.12 4.22 44.86
N ARG A 530 1.13 3.34 44.66
CA ARG A 530 0.74 2.32 45.65
C ARG A 530 1.83 1.29 45.87
N GLU A 531 2.51 0.84 44.81
CA GLU A 531 3.65 -0.08 44.91
C GLU A 531 4.82 0.55 45.68
N ILE A 532 5.16 1.81 45.38
CA ILE A 532 6.21 2.56 46.10
C ILE A 532 5.82 2.75 47.57
N ALA A 533 4.58 3.14 47.86
CA ALA A 533 4.09 3.32 49.24
C ALA A 533 4.10 1.98 50.01
N ASN A 534 3.72 0.87 49.38
CA ASN A 534 3.78 -0.46 49.97
C ASN A 534 5.23 -0.93 50.20
N ALA A 535 6.16 -0.58 49.31
CA ALA A 535 7.59 -0.85 49.50
C ALA A 535 8.17 -0.01 50.65
N GLN A 536 7.78 1.26 50.77
CA GLN A 536 8.20 2.14 51.86
C GLN A 536 7.64 1.72 53.21
N ALA A 537 6.39 1.24 53.28
CA ALA A 537 5.78 0.69 54.49
C ALA A 537 6.39 -0.65 54.94
N ARG A 538 7.17 -1.31 54.07
CA ARG A 538 7.90 -2.55 54.38
C ARG A 538 9.35 -2.30 54.83
N LEU A 539 9.82 -1.04 54.84
CA LEU A 539 11.11 -0.68 55.41
C LEU A 539 10.98 -0.61 56.94
N PRO A 540 11.79 -1.34 57.73
CA PRO A 540 11.75 -1.25 59.18
C PRO A 540 12.18 0.14 59.67
N GLU A 541 11.43 0.72 60.60
CA GLU A 541 11.81 1.96 61.30
C GLU A 541 13.18 1.78 61.96
N VAL A 542 14.20 2.45 61.42
CA VAL A 542 15.51 2.54 62.07
C VAL A 542 15.35 3.46 63.29
N ARG A 543 15.05 2.86 64.45
CA ARG A 543 15.11 3.55 65.74
C ARG A 543 16.55 4.00 65.99
N ALA A 544 16.73 5.31 66.14
CA ALA A 544 17.96 5.92 66.60
C ALA A 544 18.38 5.35 67.96
N LYS A 545 19.45 4.56 67.97
CA LYS A 545 20.29 4.30 69.13
C LYS A 545 21.74 4.27 68.66
N ASP A 546 22.38 5.42 68.75
CA ASP A 546 23.81 5.51 69.06
C ASP A 546 24.06 6.81 69.83
N LYS A 547 23.95 6.69 71.16
CA LYS A 547 24.67 7.53 72.10
C LYS A 547 25.75 6.64 72.71
N ASN A 548 26.99 7.12 72.64
CA ASN A 548 28.21 6.65 73.30
C ASN A 548 29.17 5.84 72.44
N ALA A 549 30.07 6.56 71.76
CA ALA A 549 31.48 6.15 71.69
C ALA A 549 32.35 7.40 71.82
N THR A 550 32.95 7.52 73.00
CA THR A 550 33.83 8.59 73.44
C THR A 550 35.26 8.31 72.93
N LEU A 551 35.87 9.34 72.33
CA LEU A 551 37.30 9.71 72.29
C LEU A 551 38.37 8.61 72.40
N ILE A 552 39.29 8.55 71.41
CA ILE A 552 40.74 8.59 71.68
C ILE A 552 41.44 9.46 70.62
N THR A 553 42.17 10.46 71.13
CA THR A 553 43.09 11.40 70.48
C THR A 553 44.44 10.78 70.15
N ASN A 554 44.95 10.98 68.94
CA ASN A 554 46.18 11.72 68.61
C ASN A 554 46.51 11.61 67.12
#